data_AF-A0AAV0G3E1-F1
#
_entry.id   AF-A0AAV0G3E1-F1
#
_cell.length_a   1.000
_cell.length_b   1.000
_cell.length_c   1.000
_cell.angle_alpha   90.00
_cell.angle_beta   90.00
_cell.angle_gamma   90.00
#
_symmetry.space_group_name_H-M   'P 1'
#
loop_
_entity.id
_entity.type
_entity.pdbx_description
1 polymer ?
#
loop_
_entity_poly.entity_id
_entity_poly.type
_entity_poly.pdbx_seq_one_letter_code
_entity_poly.pdbx_strand_id
1 'polypeptide(L)'
;MMDPGKPFFTPKKGQTCVVMFVGLQGSGKTTTCTKYAYYHQKKGWKPALVCADTFRAGAFDQLKQNATKANKIPFHGSYTEPDPVKIAVEGVERFKKENRDLIIVDTSGRHKQEASLFEEMRQVYEATQPDLVVFVMDGSIGQAAFNQAHAFKQTVEVGAVIVTKMDGHAKGGGTLSAIAATKSPVIFIGTGEHVNDFEVFDVKPFVNRLLGIYLFIYLFIYLFIYLFIYLFIYLFIYLFIYLFSILYLLLGSLGLLFKFFQSLSVCTLYLLTTEY
;
A
#
# COMPACT_ATOMS: atom_id res chain seq x y z
N MET A 1 16.60 2.81 -2.63
CA MET A 1 15.73 1.74 -2.09
C MET A 1 14.48 1.50 -2.93
N MET A 2 13.77 2.53 -3.44
CA MET A 2 12.64 2.34 -4.38
C MET A 2 13.03 2.36 -5.87
N ASP A 3 14.23 2.84 -6.21
CA ASP A 3 14.82 2.63 -7.53
C ASP A 3 15.71 1.37 -7.47
N PRO A 4 15.35 0.27 -8.17
CA PRO A 4 16.15 -0.95 -8.20
C PRO A 4 17.39 -0.83 -9.10
N GLY A 5 17.64 0.32 -9.73
CA GLY A 5 18.79 0.52 -10.62
C GLY A 5 18.66 -0.17 -11.98
N LYS A 6 17.47 -0.72 -12.29
CA LYS A 6 17.14 -1.25 -13.62
C LYS A 6 16.46 -0.15 -14.44
N PRO A 7 16.93 0.15 -15.66
CA PRO A 7 16.27 1.10 -16.53
C PRO A 7 14.83 0.63 -16.81
N PHE A 8 13.90 1.58 -16.83
CA PHE A 8 12.52 1.31 -17.22
C PHE A 8 12.49 0.61 -18.57
N PHE A 9 11.73 -0.49 -18.65
CA PHE A 9 11.49 -1.13 -19.94
C PHE A 9 10.89 -0.10 -20.90
N THR A 10 11.65 0.24 -21.94
CA THR A 10 11.26 1.21 -22.94
C THR A 10 11.05 0.46 -24.24
N PRO A 11 9.80 0.23 -24.66
CA PRO A 11 9.55 -0.45 -25.91
C PRO A 11 10.17 0.35 -27.07
N LYS A 12 10.86 -0.35 -27.98
CA LYS A 12 11.58 0.26 -29.10
C LYS A 12 10.64 0.37 -30.30
N LYS A 13 10.56 1.56 -30.89
CA LYS A 13 9.80 1.75 -32.14
C LYS A 13 10.35 0.84 -33.23
N GLY A 14 9.45 0.15 -33.94
CA GLY A 14 9.80 -0.78 -35.02
C GLY A 14 9.99 -2.24 -34.59
N GLN A 15 9.92 -2.54 -33.29
CA GLN A 15 9.91 -3.91 -32.77
C GLN A 15 8.59 -4.16 -32.04
N THR A 16 7.95 -5.31 -32.29
CA THR A 16 6.79 -5.74 -31.51
C THR A 16 7.24 -6.08 -30.09
N CYS A 17 6.63 -5.43 -29.11
CA CYS A 17 6.83 -5.73 -27.70
C CYS A 17 5.70 -6.63 -27.19
N VAL A 18 6.05 -7.76 -26.58
CA VAL A 18 5.13 -8.66 -25.89
C VAL A 18 5.27 -8.43 -24.38
N VAL A 19 4.16 -8.10 -23.72
CA VAL A 19 4.10 -7.87 -22.27
C VAL A 19 3.15 -8.86 -21.63
N MET A 20 3.65 -9.67 -20.69
CA MET A 20 2.86 -10.67 -19.99
C MET A 20 2.49 -10.16 -18.59
N PHE A 21 1.21 -10.22 -18.25
CA PHE A 21 0.68 -9.76 -16.97
C PHE A 21 0.39 -10.96 -16.06
N VAL A 22 1.03 -10.98 -14.90
CA VAL A 22 0.91 -12.05 -13.90
C VAL A 22 0.51 -11.47 -12.54
N GLY A 23 0.02 -12.33 -11.64
CA GLY A 23 -0.42 -11.92 -10.31
C GLY A 23 -1.63 -12.69 -9.82
N LEU A 24 -1.95 -12.52 -8.54
CA LEU A 24 -3.01 -13.29 -7.88
C LEU A 24 -4.41 -13.01 -8.44
N GLN A 25 -5.36 -13.89 -8.12
CA GLN A 25 -6.78 -13.66 -8.37
C GLN A 25 -7.22 -12.35 -7.70
N GLY A 26 -8.03 -11.56 -8.40
CA GLY A 26 -8.59 -10.32 -7.82
C GLY A 26 -7.62 -9.15 -7.67
N SER A 27 -6.35 -9.30 -8.08
CA SER A 27 -5.36 -8.21 -8.13
C SER A 27 -5.64 -7.14 -9.19
N GLY A 28 -6.59 -7.39 -10.10
CA GLY A 28 -6.98 -6.43 -11.14
C GLY A 28 -6.25 -6.57 -12.48
N LYS A 29 -5.63 -7.73 -12.78
CA LYS A 29 -4.90 -7.99 -14.05
C LYS A 29 -5.67 -7.58 -15.32
N THR A 30 -6.82 -8.20 -15.60
CA THR A 30 -7.61 -7.93 -16.82
C THR A 30 -7.95 -6.45 -17.02
N THR A 31 -8.35 -5.77 -15.93
CA THR A 31 -8.62 -4.32 -15.94
C THR A 31 -7.33 -3.54 -16.22
N THR A 32 -6.23 -3.91 -15.58
CA THR A 32 -4.91 -3.28 -15.74
C THR A 32 -4.36 -3.48 -17.16
N CYS A 33 -4.50 -4.66 -17.76
CA CYS A 33 -4.13 -4.94 -19.14
C CYS A 33 -4.82 -3.96 -20.10
N THR A 34 -6.12 -3.74 -19.91
CA THR A 34 -6.89 -2.78 -20.72
C THR A 34 -6.43 -1.34 -20.50
N LYS A 35 -6.21 -0.94 -19.24
CA LYS A 35 -5.70 0.41 -18.89
C LYS A 35 -4.33 0.67 -19.48
N TYR A 36 -3.42 -0.30 -19.38
CA TYR A 36 -2.07 -0.24 -19.93
C TYR A 36 -2.08 -0.14 -21.46
N ALA A 37 -2.92 -0.95 -22.13
CA ALA A 37 -3.16 -0.86 -23.56
C ALA A 37 -3.65 0.55 -23.94
N TYR A 38 -4.71 1.03 -23.29
CA TYR A 38 -5.31 2.33 -23.59
C TYR A 38 -4.38 3.51 -23.34
N TYR A 39 -3.61 3.48 -22.24
CA TYR A 39 -2.57 4.47 -21.95
C TYR A 39 -1.55 4.56 -23.09
N HIS A 40 -1.05 3.44 -23.57
CA HIS A 40 -0.08 3.42 -24.67
C HIS A 40 -0.71 3.74 -26.03
N GLN A 41 -1.98 3.39 -26.25
CA GLN A 41 -2.74 3.83 -27.44
C GLN A 41 -2.76 5.36 -27.55
N LYS A 42 -3.01 6.07 -26.44
CA LYS A 42 -2.95 7.54 -26.38
C LYS A 42 -1.56 8.11 -26.67
N LYS A 43 -0.50 7.31 -26.48
CA LYS A 43 0.89 7.68 -26.79
C LYS A 43 1.31 7.28 -28.21
N GLY A 44 0.39 6.78 -29.03
CA GLY A 44 0.60 6.45 -30.44
C GLY A 44 1.03 5.01 -30.72
N TRP A 45 1.02 4.13 -29.71
CA TRP A 45 1.21 2.69 -29.90
C TRP A 45 -0.05 2.05 -30.48
N LYS A 46 0.10 0.86 -31.07
CA LYS A 46 -0.94 -0.02 -31.61
C LYS A 46 -1.10 -1.26 -30.70
N PRO A 47 -1.69 -1.11 -29.50
CA PRO A 47 -1.85 -2.21 -28.58
C PRO A 47 -2.85 -3.25 -29.08
N ALA A 48 -2.66 -4.49 -28.63
CA ALA A 48 -3.64 -5.57 -28.71
C ALA A 48 -3.60 -6.44 -27.46
N LEU A 49 -4.73 -7.04 -27.11
CA LEU A 49 -4.92 -7.82 -25.89
C LEU A 49 -5.10 -9.30 -26.21
N VAL A 50 -4.45 -10.19 -25.47
CA VAL A 50 -4.61 -11.64 -25.57
C VAL A 50 -5.11 -12.16 -24.22
N CYS A 51 -6.28 -12.78 -24.19
CA CYS A 51 -6.87 -13.37 -22.99
C CYS A 51 -6.43 -14.83 -22.86
N ALA A 52 -5.40 -15.10 -22.06
CA ALA A 52 -4.94 -16.45 -21.73
C ALA A 52 -5.48 -16.93 -20.35
N ASP A 53 -6.50 -16.26 -19.79
CA ASP A 53 -7.24 -16.75 -18.63
C ASP A 53 -8.35 -17.71 -19.07
N THR A 54 -8.02 -19.00 -19.17
CA THR A 54 -8.96 -20.08 -19.54
C THR A 54 -9.72 -20.67 -18.35
N PHE A 55 -9.34 -20.30 -17.12
CA PHE A 55 -9.89 -20.88 -15.90
C PHE A 55 -11.12 -20.14 -15.39
N ARG A 56 -11.12 -18.81 -15.48
CA ARG A 56 -12.17 -17.98 -14.90
C ARG A 56 -13.32 -17.81 -15.87
N ALA A 57 -14.51 -18.22 -15.46
CA ALA A 57 -15.73 -18.02 -16.22
C ALA A 57 -15.93 -16.54 -16.57
N GLY A 58 -16.17 -16.25 -17.86
CA GLY A 58 -16.39 -14.90 -18.37
C GLY A 58 -15.15 -14.01 -18.42
N ALA A 59 -13.92 -14.53 -18.20
CA ALA A 59 -12.70 -13.74 -18.30
C ALA A 59 -12.52 -13.13 -19.70
N PHE A 60 -12.73 -13.94 -20.74
CA PHE A 60 -12.65 -13.45 -22.12
C PHE A 60 -13.72 -12.41 -22.44
N ASP A 61 -14.97 -12.60 -21.97
CA ASP A 61 -16.02 -11.60 -22.14
C ASP A 61 -15.72 -10.30 -21.41
N GLN A 62 -15.15 -10.37 -20.21
CA GLN A 62 -14.72 -9.17 -19.47
C GLN A 62 -13.63 -8.42 -20.25
N LEU A 63 -12.59 -9.11 -20.71
CA LEU A 63 -11.52 -8.50 -21.49
C LEU A 63 -12.07 -7.89 -22.78
N LYS A 64 -12.93 -8.60 -23.50
CA LYS A 64 -13.60 -8.14 -24.72
C LYS A 64 -14.44 -6.88 -24.50
N GLN A 65 -15.25 -6.85 -23.44
CA GLN A 65 -16.06 -5.68 -23.09
C GLN A 65 -15.18 -4.48 -22.74
N ASN A 66 -14.13 -4.70 -21.93
CA ASN A 66 -13.19 -3.67 -21.54
C ASN A 66 -12.46 -3.09 -22.76
N ALA A 67 -11.94 -3.95 -23.64
CA ALA A 67 -11.26 -3.57 -24.87
C ALA A 67 -12.16 -2.78 -25.83
N THR A 68 -13.42 -3.20 -25.96
CA THR A 68 -14.42 -2.52 -26.79
C THR A 68 -14.71 -1.11 -26.28
N LYS A 69 -14.90 -0.95 -24.96
CA LYS A 69 -15.13 0.34 -24.29
C LYS A 69 -13.89 1.24 -24.33
N ALA A 70 -12.70 0.66 -24.23
CA ALA A 70 -11.42 1.36 -24.26
C ALA A 70 -10.96 1.67 -25.69
N ASN A 71 -11.81 2.31 -26.50
CA ASN A 71 -11.50 2.73 -27.87
C ASN A 71 -11.20 1.55 -28.83
N LYS A 72 -12.00 0.49 -28.74
CA LYS A 72 -11.99 -0.66 -29.66
C LYS A 72 -10.60 -1.28 -29.85
N ILE A 73 -9.87 -1.47 -28.74
CA ILE A 73 -8.57 -2.16 -28.77
C ILE A 73 -8.80 -3.60 -29.28
N PRO A 74 -8.01 -4.08 -30.26
CA PRO A 74 -8.09 -5.46 -30.75
C PRO A 74 -7.85 -6.45 -29.61
N PHE A 75 -8.59 -7.55 -29.63
CA PHE A 75 -8.48 -8.61 -28.63
C PHE A 75 -8.50 -10.00 -29.28
N HIS A 76 -7.83 -10.94 -28.63
CA HIS A 76 -7.81 -12.36 -28.98
C HIS A 76 -8.08 -13.19 -27.71
N GLY A 77 -8.72 -14.34 -27.89
CA GLY A 77 -9.07 -15.28 -26.84
C GLY A 77 -10.01 -16.34 -27.40
N SER A 78 -10.33 -17.34 -26.59
CA SER A 78 -11.17 -18.47 -27.01
C SER A 78 -12.24 -18.79 -25.99
N TYR A 79 -13.40 -19.21 -26.48
CA TYR A 79 -14.49 -19.76 -25.67
C TYR A 79 -14.39 -21.30 -25.54
N THR A 80 -13.59 -21.95 -26.39
CA THR A 80 -13.58 -23.42 -26.55
C THR A 80 -12.21 -24.04 -26.34
N GLU A 81 -11.13 -23.27 -26.48
CA GLU A 81 -9.77 -23.75 -26.27
C GLU A 81 -9.43 -23.67 -24.78
N PRO A 82 -9.15 -24.79 -24.10
CA PRO A 82 -8.77 -24.78 -22.70
C PRO A 82 -7.29 -24.48 -22.46
N ASP A 83 -6.42 -24.65 -23.47
CA ASP A 83 -4.97 -24.46 -23.32
C ASP A 83 -4.57 -22.97 -23.41
N PRO A 84 -4.11 -22.35 -22.31
CA PRO A 84 -3.70 -20.95 -22.31
C PRO A 84 -2.41 -20.70 -23.09
N VAL A 85 -1.53 -21.70 -23.23
CA VAL A 85 -0.29 -21.59 -24.01
C VAL A 85 -0.64 -21.41 -25.49
N LYS A 86 -1.54 -22.27 -26.00
CA LYS A 86 -2.00 -22.20 -27.38
C LYS A 86 -2.68 -20.87 -27.70
N ILE A 87 -3.59 -20.40 -26.84
CA ILE A 87 -4.25 -19.10 -27.03
C ILE A 87 -3.24 -17.95 -27.01
N ALA A 88 -2.26 -17.99 -26.10
CA ALA A 88 -1.25 -16.96 -25.99
C ALA A 88 -0.38 -16.89 -27.25
N VAL A 89 0.10 -18.04 -27.75
CA VAL A 89 0.91 -18.15 -28.98
C VAL A 89 0.13 -17.68 -30.20
N GLU A 90 -1.08 -18.21 -30.41
CA GLU A 90 -1.93 -17.83 -31.56
C GLU A 90 -2.25 -16.33 -31.56
N GLY A 91 -2.56 -15.77 -30.39
CA GLY A 91 -2.82 -14.35 -30.22
C GLY A 91 -1.59 -13.48 -30.52
N VAL A 92 -0.43 -13.85 -29.99
CA VAL A 92 0.83 -13.13 -30.24
C VAL A 92 1.22 -13.19 -31.72
N GLU A 93 1.16 -14.36 -32.34
CA GLU A 93 1.47 -14.52 -33.77
C GLU A 93 0.52 -13.73 -34.66
N ARG A 94 -0.79 -13.79 -34.37
CA ARG A 94 -1.79 -13.02 -35.08
C ARG A 94 -1.49 -11.53 -35.02
N PHE A 95 -1.23 -10.99 -33.82
CA PHE A 95 -1.01 -9.56 -33.67
C PHE A 95 0.36 -9.09 -34.20
N LYS A 96 1.37 -9.96 -34.23
CA LYS A 96 2.60 -9.74 -35.00
C LYS A 96 2.30 -9.58 -36.49
N LYS A 97 1.50 -10.48 -37.09
CA LYS A 97 1.06 -10.40 -38.50
C LYS A 97 0.22 -9.15 -38.79
N GLU A 98 -0.59 -8.70 -37.83
CA GLU A 98 -1.37 -7.46 -37.91
C GLU A 98 -0.53 -6.18 -37.63
N ASN A 99 0.80 -6.28 -37.50
CA ASN A 99 1.71 -5.16 -37.24
C ASN A 99 1.35 -4.37 -35.96
N ARG A 100 0.96 -5.08 -34.89
CA ARG A 100 0.82 -4.51 -33.56
C ARG A 100 2.21 -4.38 -32.93
N ASP A 101 2.48 -3.22 -32.36
CA ASP A 101 3.77 -2.89 -31.73
C ASP A 101 3.77 -3.15 -30.21
N LEU A 102 2.59 -3.38 -29.62
CA LEU A 102 2.41 -3.75 -28.22
C LEU A 102 1.36 -4.85 -28.08
N ILE A 103 1.76 -6.03 -27.62
CA ILE A 103 0.87 -7.17 -27.41
C ILE A 103 0.88 -7.49 -25.92
N ILE A 104 -0.29 -7.49 -25.30
CA ILE A 104 -0.44 -7.66 -23.86
C ILE A 104 -1.17 -8.98 -23.60
N VAL A 105 -0.51 -9.90 -22.89
CA VAL A 105 -1.03 -11.21 -22.53
C VAL A 105 -1.57 -11.16 -21.09
N ASP A 106 -2.88 -11.30 -20.93
CA ASP A 106 -3.58 -11.38 -19.64
C ASP A 106 -3.67 -12.86 -19.20
N THR A 107 -2.96 -13.24 -18.14
CA THR A 107 -2.98 -14.63 -17.65
C THR A 107 -4.02 -14.84 -16.57
N SER A 108 -4.33 -16.11 -16.27
CA SER A 108 -5.11 -16.44 -15.08
C SER A 108 -4.39 -16.00 -13.80
N GLY A 109 -5.14 -15.77 -12.71
CA GLY A 109 -4.58 -15.70 -11.37
C GLY A 109 -5.39 -16.59 -10.46
N ARG A 110 -4.82 -17.72 -10.04
CA ARG A 110 -5.47 -18.70 -9.15
C ARG A 110 -4.82 -18.61 -7.77
N HIS A 111 -5.54 -18.99 -6.71
CA HIS A 111 -5.07 -18.88 -5.32
C HIS A 111 -4.85 -20.24 -4.60
N LYS A 112 -5.27 -21.38 -5.16
CA LYS A 112 -5.06 -22.69 -4.50
C LYS A 112 -4.69 -23.77 -5.51
N GLN A 113 -3.63 -24.52 -5.18
CA GLN A 113 -2.76 -25.36 -6.02
C GLN A 113 -1.74 -24.56 -6.83
N GLU A 114 -0.76 -23.97 -6.10
CA GLU A 114 0.29 -23.10 -6.65
C GLU A 114 1.12 -23.77 -7.76
N ALA A 115 1.48 -25.05 -7.62
CA ALA A 115 2.44 -25.68 -8.51
C ALA A 115 1.98 -25.76 -9.98
N SER A 116 0.74 -26.17 -10.23
CA SER A 116 0.23 -26.29 -11.61
C SER A 116 0.01 -24.93 -12.27
N LEU A 117 -0.40 -23.92 -11.49
CA LEU A 117 -0.52 -22.53 -11.98
C LEU A 117 0.85 -21.97 -12.37
N PHE A 118 1.86 -22.12 -11.51
CA PHE A 118 3.20 -21.62 -11.79
C PHE A 118 3.82 -22.33 -12.98
N GLU A 119 3.56 -23.63 -13.15
CA GLU A 119 4.00 -24.36 -14.34
C GLU A 119 3.29 -23.89 -15.62
N GLU A 120 1.96 -23.73 -15.60
CA GLU A 120 1.19 -23.15 -16.72
C GLU A 120 1.72 -21.75 -17.11
N MET A 121 1.98 -20.91 -16.10
CA MET A 121 2.56 -19.59 -16.29
C MET A 121 3.97 -19.65 -16.89
N ARG A 122 4.82 -20.58 -16.44
CA ARG A 122 6.16 -20.82 -17.01
C ARG A 122 6.06 -21.23 -18.47
N GLN A 123 5.12 -22.11 -18.81
CA GLN A 123 4.91 -22.56 -20.19
C GLN A 123 4.44 -21.40 -21.10
N VAL A 124 3.51 -20.56 -20.64
CA VAL A 124 3.11 -19.35 -21.39
C VAL A 124 4.29 -18.41 -21.56
N TYR A 125 5.09 -18.20 -20.52
CA TYR A 125 6.30 -17.37 -20.57
C TYR A 125 7.32 -17.89 -21.59
N GLU A 126 7.62 -19.18 -21.58
CA GLU A 126 8.58 -19.81 -22.50
C GLU A 126 8.09 -19.80 -23.95
N ALA A 127 6.80 -20.02 -24.17
CA ALA A 127 6.21 -20.07 -25.50
C ALA A 127 6.05 -18.67 -26.14
N THR A 128 5.75 -17.65 -25.33
CA THR A 128 5.52 -16.28 -25.84
C THR A 128 6.77 -15.40 -25.82
N GLN A 129 7.79 -15.77 -25.04
CA GLN A 129 9.04 -15.03 -24.87
C GLN A 129 8.81 -13.53 -24.64
N PRO A 130 8.07 -13.15 -23.57
CA PRO A 130 7.69 -11.76 -23.36
C PRO A 130 8.91 -10.88 -23.08
N ASP A 131 8.95 -9.69 -23.68
CA ASP A 131 9.99 -8.68 -23.43
C ASP A 131 9.89 -8.08 -22.02
N LEU A 132 8.69 -8.11 -21.44
CA LEU A 132 8.42 -7.65 -20.08
C LEU A 132 7.36 -8.51 -19.40
N VAL A 133 7.68 -9.01 -18.21
CA VAL A 133 6.68 -9.57 -17.30
C VAL A 133 6.33 -8.53 -16.23
N VAL A 134 5.03 -8.22 -16.14
CA VAL A 134 4.47 -7.28 -15.18
C VAL A 134 3.74 -8.03 -14.08
N PHE A 135 4.20 -7.89 -12.84
CA PHE A 135 3.48 -8.38 -11.67
C PHE A 135 2.46 -7.35 -11.20
N VAL A 136 1.18 -7.71 -11.26
CA VAL A 136 0.07 -6.89 -10.77
C VAL A 136 -0.27 -7.31 -9.36
N MET A 137 -0.28 -6.34 -8.44
CA MET A 137 -0.65 -6.54 -7.05
C MET A 137 -1.71 -5.55 -6.59
N ASP A 138 -2.50 -5.98 -5.62
CA ASP A 138 -3.47 -5.14 -4.93
C ASP A 138 -2.76 -4.32 -3.84
N GLY A 139 -2.96 -3.00 -3.83
CA GLY A 139 -2.35 -2.07 -2.88
C GLY A 139 -2.77 -2.27 -1.42
N SER A 140 -3.86 -3.00 -1.17
CA SER A 140 -4.32 -3.37 0.18
C SER A 140 -3.50 -4.50 0.79
N ILE A 141 -2.72 -5.24 -0.01
CA ILE A 141 -1.88 -6.33 0.48
C ILE A 141 -0.74 -5.72 1.31
N GLY A 142 -0.65 -6.13 2.58
CA GLY A 142 0.41 -5.74 3.51
C GLY A 142 1.63 -6.66 3.41
N GLN A 143 2.01 -7.25 4.54
CA GLN A 143 3.25 -8.05 4.66
C GLN A 143 3.27 -9.28 3.74
N ALA A 144 2.11 -9.87 3.42
CA ALA A 144 2.00 -11.01 2.51
C ALA A 144 2.49 -10.72 1.07
N ALA A 145 2.61 -9.44 0.68
CA ALA A 145 3.07 -9.04 -0.64
C ALA A 145 4.49 -9.56 -0.94
N PHE A 146 5.37 -9.66 0.06
CA PHE A 146 6.74 -10.14 -0.14
C PHE A 146 6.76 -11.58 -0.67
N ASN A 147 6.13 -12.51 0.05
CA ASN A 147 6.15 -13.93 -0.28
C ASN A 147 5.48 -14.20 -1.63
N GLN A 148 4.39 -13.49 -1.93
CA GLN A 148 3.70 -13.61 -3.21
C GLN A 148 4.59 -13.12 -4.36
N ALA A 149 5.12 -11.90 -4.26
CA ALA A 149 5.98 -11.32 -5.28
C ALA A 149 7.26 -12.15 -5.48
N HIS A 150 7.79 -12.73 -4.40
CA HIS A 150 8.94 -13.64 -4.44
C HIS A 150 8.61 -14.92 -5.21
N ALA A 151 7.47 -15.56 -4.95
CA ALA A 151 7.04 -16.77 -5.66
C ALA A 151 6.93 -16.52 -7.17
N PHE A 152 6.27 -15.44 -7.60
CA PHE A 152 6.20 -15.07 -9.02
C PHE A 152 7.58 -14.82 -9.62
N LYS A 153 8.47 -14.14 -8.87
CA LYS A 153 9.84 -13.86 -9.33
C LYS A 153 10.69 -15.13 -9.50
N GLN A 154 10.44 -16.17 -8.70
CA GLN A 154 11.15 -17.45 -8.83
C GLN A 154 10.69 -18.26 -10.04
N THR A 155 9.46 -18.04 -10.51
CA THR A 155 8.91 -18.78 -11.66
C THR A 155 9.18 -18.11 -13.00
N VAL A 156 9.04 -16.78 -13.06
CA VAL A 156 9.23 -15.99 -14.29
C VAL A 156 10.03 -14.73 -14.01
N GLU A 157 10.69 -14.19 -15.04
CA GLU A 157 11.50 -12.99 -14.88
C GLU A 157 10.62 -11.72 -14.78
N VAL A 158 10.04 -11.49 -13.59
CA VAL A 158 9.28 -10.26 -13.31
C VAL A 158 10.22 -9.06 -13.49
N GLY A 159 9.89 -8.18 -14.43
CA GLY A 159 10.66 -6.99 -14.80
C GLY A 159 10.03 -5.67 -14.34
N ALA A 160 8.75 -5.67 -13.99
CA ALA A 160 8.05 -4.50 -13.46
C ALA A 160 6.89 -4.88 -12.54
N VAL A 161 6.46 -3.94 -11.70
CA VAL A 161 5.32 -4.06 -10.80
C VAL A 161 4.28 -2.99 -11.12
N ILE A 162 3.00 -3.35 -11.06
CA ILE A 162 1.88 -2.41 -11.07
C ILE A 162 1.05 -2.63 -9.81
N VAL A 163 0.70 -1.53 -9.14
CA VAL A 163 -0.10 -1.54 -7.91
C VAL A 163 -1.49 -1.02 -8.20
N THR A 164 -2.52 -1.83 -7.98
CA THR A 164 -3.93 -1.46 -8.22
C THR A 164 -4.63 -1.07 -6.92
N LYS A 165 -5.86 -0.56 -7.04
CA LYS A 165 -6.74 -0.19 -5.91
C LYS A 165 -6.10 0.83 -4.96
N MET A 166 -5.34 1.77 -5.52
CA MET A 166 -4.67 2.85 -4.79
C MET A 166 -5.57 4.08 -4.53
N ASP A 167 -6.84 3.98 -4.91
CA ASP A 167 -7.94 4.91 -4.64
C ASP A 167 -8.61 4.70 -3.27
N GLY A 168 -8.46 3.52 -2.68
CA GLY A 168 -9.01 3.21 -1.37
C GLY A 168 -8.13 3.66 -0.19
N HIS A 169 -8.44 3.15 1.00
CA HIS A 169 -7.62 3.34 2.22
C HIS A 169 -6.28 2.60 2.21
N ALA A 170 -5.98 1.88 1.13
CA ALA A 170 -4.74 1.16 0.93
C ALA A 170 -3.55 2.11 0.96
N LYS A 171 -2.66 1.93 1.95
CA LYS A 171 -1.48 2.79 2.13
C LYS A 171 -0.29 2.40 1.24
N GLY A 172 -0.43 1.37 0.41
CA GLY A 172 0.64 0.87 -0.45
C GLY A 172 1.82 0.23 0.30
N GLY A 173 1.65 -0.15 1.57
CA GLY A 173 2.75 -0.70 2.38
C GLY A 173 3.39 -1.95 1.76
N GLY A 174 2.59 -2.82 1.13
CA GLY A 174 3.10 -4.00 0.42
C GLY A 174 3.86 -3.69 -0.87
N THR A 175 3.74 -2.49 -1.44
CA THR A 175 4.49 -2.08 -2.63
C THR A 175 6.00 -2.14 -2.38
N LEU A 176 6.43 -1.66 -1.21
CA LEU A 176 7.84 -1.77 -0.78
C LEU A 176 8.30 -3.22 -0.68
N SER A 177 7.46 -4.09 -0.12
CA SER A 177 7.73 -5.52 0.00
C SER A 177 7.85 -6.20 -1.36
N ALA A 178 6.98 -5.84 -2.32
CA ALA A 178 7.04 -6.37 -3.68
C ALA A 178 8.29 -5.91 -4.44
N ILE A 179 8.70 -4.64 -4.31
CA ILE A 179 9.96 -4.14 -4.87
C ILE A 179 11.14 -4.91 -4.24
N ALA A 180 11.13 -5.09 -2.93
CA ALA A 180 12.20 -5.78 -2.21
C ALA A 180 12.33 -7.26 -2.65
N ALA A 181 11.21 -7.93 -2.92
CA ALA A 181 11.16 -9.32 -3.37
C ALA A 181 11.53 -9.49 -4.85
N THR A 182 10.97 -8.66 -5.74
CA THR A 182 11.15 -8.80 -7.20
C THR A 182 12.42 -8.16 -7.72
N LYS A 183 12.95 -7.17 -7.00
CA LYS A 183 13.99 -6.23 -7.46
C LYS A 183 13.60 -5.50 -8.76
N SER A 184 12.29 -5.25 -8.93
CA SER A 184 11.73 -4.64 -10.12
C SER A 184 11.01 -3.33 -9.79
N PRO A 185 11.06 -2.32 -10.67
CA PRO A 185 10.48 -1.02 -10.41
C PRO A 185 8.96 -1.09 -10.49
N VAL A 186 8.29 -0.21 -9.73
CA VAL A 186 6.86 0.06 -9.94
C VAL A 186 6.75 1.05 -11.09
N ILE A 187 5.94 0.70 -12.10
CA ILE A 187 5.82 1.50 -13.33
C ILE A 187 4.50 2.28 -13.41
N PHE A 188 3.43 1.73 -12.84
CA PHE A 188 2.11 2.35 -12.83
C PHE A 188 1.36 2.06 -11.53
N ILE A 189 0.36 2.91 -11.26
CA ILE A 189 -0.65 2.70 -10.23
C ILE A 189 -2.05 2.79 -10.83
N GLY A 190 -2.96 1.94 -10.38
CA GLY A 190 -4.38 2.01 -10.67
C GLY A 190 -5.11 2.75 -9.55
N THR A 191 -5.79 3.84 -9.88
CA THR A 191 -6.43 4.78 -8.95
C THR A 191 -7.95 4.82 -9.10
N GLY A 192 -8.56 3.69 -9.48
CA GLY A 192 -10.00 3.57 -9.67
C GLY A 192 -10.38 2.47 -10.66
N GLU A 193 -11.64 2.44 -11.08
CA GLU A 193 -12.20 1.41 -11.98
C GLU A 193 -12.28 1.88 -13.45
N HIS A 194 -12.30 3.20 -13.70
CA HIS A 194 -12.40 3.72 -15.06
C HIS A 194 -11.08 3.56 -15.81
N VAL A 195 -11.16 3.50 -17.15
CA VAL A 195 -9.99 3.29 -18.03
C VAL A 195 -8.91 4.38 -17.89
N ASN A 196 -9.31 5.59 -17.47
CA ASN A 196 -8.40 6.72 -17.26
C ASN A 196 -7.76 6.73 -15.86
N ASP A 197 -8.23 5.89 -14.93
CA ASP A 197 -7.74 5.84 -13.55
C ASP A 197 -6.47 4.99 -13.49
N PHE A 198 -5.45 5.44 -14.21
CA PHE A 198 -4.19 4.74 -14.44
C PHE A 198 -3.07 5.75 -14.64
N GLU A 199 -2.14 5.78 -13.69
CA GLU A 199 -1.14 6.83 -13.58
C GLU A 199 0.26 6.23 -13.58
N VAL A 200 1.22 6.94 -14.17
CA VAL A 200 2.64 6.59 -14.07
C VAL A 200 3.06 6.71 -12.60
N PHE A 201 3.76 5.72 -12.09
CA PHE A 201 4.22 5.74 -10.71
C PHE A 201 5.33 6.78 -10.52
N ASP A 202 5.13 7.69 -9.57
CA ASP A 202 6.17 8.59 -9.07
C ASP A 202 6.43 8.29 -7.60
N VAL A 203 7.71 8.07 -7.28
CA VAL A 203 8.21 7.75 -5.94
C VAL A 203 7.92 8.89 -4.96
N LYS A 204 8.05 10.15 -5.37
CA LYS A 204 7.94 11.31 -4.46
C LYS A 204 6.53 11.44 -3.87
N PRO A 205 5.45 11.53 -4.67
CA PRO A 205 4.09 11.55 -4.14
C PRO A 205 3.74 10.32 -3.30
N PHE A 206 4.23 9.15 -3.72
CA PHE A 206 3.98 7.89 -3.01
C PHE A 206 4.60 7.88 -1.62
N VAL A 207 5.88 8.23 -1.51
CA VAL A 207 6.60 8.34 -0.22
C VAL A 207 5.98 9.41 0.65
N ASN A 208 5.59 10.56 0.10
CA ASN A 208 4.94 11.62 0.85
C ASN A 208 3.60 11.17 1.44
N ARG A 209 2.79 10.41 0.68
CA ARG A 209 1.53 9.83 1.17
C ARG A 209 1.78 8.81 2.28
N LEU A 210 2.83 8.00 2.14
CA LEU A 210 3.19 7.00 3.14
C LEU A 210 3.70 7.64 4.44
N LEU A 211 4.58 8.65 4.35
CA LEU A 211 5.20 9.31 5.51
C LEU A 211 4.29 10.35 6.19
N GLY A 212 3.41 11.02 5.46
CA GLY A 212 2.57 12.10 6.01
C GLY A 212 1.74 11.66 7.22
N ILE A 213 1.26 10.41 7.21
CA ILE A 213 0.52 9.84 8.34
C ILE A 213 1.44 9.56 9.53
N TYR A 214 2.63 9.00 9.30
CA TYR A 214 3.59 8.75 10.39
C TYR A 214 4.08 10.04 11.01
N LEU A 215 4.31 11.08 10.21
CA LEU A 215 4.68 12.40 10.71
C LEU A 215 3.56 13.01 11.56
N PHE A 216 2.31 12.90 11.11
CA PHE A 216 1.16 13.37 11.88
C PHE A 216 1.00 12.60 13.19
N ILE A 217 1.07 11.26 13.16
CA ILE A 217 0.97 10.41 14.35
C ILE A 217 2.12 10.73 15.32
N TYR A 218 3.35 10.85 14.82
CA TYR A 218 4.51 11.16 15.64
C TYR A 218 4.37 12.53 16.29
N LEU A 219 3.97 13.55 15.53
CA LEU A 219 3.75 14.90 16.05
C LEU A 219 2.62 14.93 17.09
N PHE A 220 1.53 14.19 16.83
CA PHE A 220 0.40 14.10 17.75
C PHE A 220 0.78 13.42 19.06
N ILE A 221 1.47 12.27 18.98
CA ILE A 221 1.97 11.54 20.16
C ILE A 221 2.95 12.42 20.94
N TYR A 222 3.91 13.05 20.25
CA TYR A 222 4.89 13.94 20.88
C TYR A 222 4.21 15.12 21.59
N LEU A 223 3.27 15.80 20.94
CA LEU A 223 2.53 16.92 21.51
C LEU A 223 1.67 16.48 22.70
N PHE A 224 0.99 15.35 22.58
CA PHE A 224 0.14 14.81 23.64
C PHE A 224 0.95 14.43 24.88
N ILE A 225 2.07 13.71 24.69
CA ILE A 225 2.97 13.35 25.79
C ILE A 225 3.56 14.61 26.44
N TYR A 226 4.04 15.56 25.64
CA TYR A 226 4.61 16.80 26.16
C TYR A 226 3.59 17.61 26.97
N LEU A 227 2.37 17.79 26.44
CA LEU A 227 1.30 18.51 27.11
C LEU A 227 0.87 17.80 28.41
N PHE A 228 0.73 16.48 28.37
CA PHE A 228 0.35 15.69 29.54
C PHE A 228 1.40 15.77 30.66
N ILE A 229 2.68 15.60 30.32
CA ILE A 229 3.78 15.73 31.27
C ILE A 229 3.83 17.14 31.85
N TYR A 230 3.76 18.17 30.99
CA TYR A 230 3.79 19.57 31.42
C TYR A 230 2.63 19.90 32.37
N LEU A 231 1.40 19.51 32.00
CA LEU A 231 0.21 19.74 32.83
C LEU A 231 0.27 18.99 34.15
N PHE A 232 0.73 17.74 34.13
CA PHE A 232 0.88 16.92 35.33
C PHE A 232 1.90 17.52 36.30
N ILE A 233 3.09 17.90 35.80
CA ILE A 233 4.13 18.54 36.61
C ILE A 233 3.63 19.87 37.17
N TYR A 234 3.02 20.71 36.34
CA TYR A 234 2.50 22.01 36.75
C TYR A 234 1.43 21.87 37.85
N LEU A 235 0.45 20.96 37.65
CA LEU A 235 -0.61 20.71 38.61
C LEU A 235 -0.05 20.13 39.92
N PHE A 236 0.90 19.20 39.83
CA PHE A 236 1.54 18.60 41.01
C PHE A 236 2.29 19.65 41.82
N ILE A 237 3.11 20.49 41.18
CA ILE A 237 3.84 21.59 41.84
C ILE A 237 2.87 22.58 42.48
N TYR A 238 1.83 22.99 41.74
CA TYR A 238 0.83 23.94 42.24
C TYR A 238 0.08 23.38 43.44
N LEU A 239 -0.40 22.14 43.36
CA LEU A 239 -1.09 21.46 44.46
C LEU A 239 -0.18 21.28 45.67
N PHE A 240 1.08 20.91 45.46
CA PHE A 240 2.07 20.76 46.52
C PHE A 240 2.33 22.09 47.24
N ILE A 241 2.54 23.18 46.50
CA ILE A 241 2.72 24.53 47.07
C ILE A 241 1.47 24.97 47.83
N TYR A 242 0.28 24.74 47.28
CA TYR A 242 -0.99 25.10 47.89
C TYR A 242 -1.22 24.35 49.21
N LEU A 243 -1.05 23.02 49.22
CA LEU A 243 -1.17 22.18 50.41
C LEU A 243 -0.14 22.57 51.48
N PHE A 244 1.11 22.81 51.08
CA PHE A 244 2.17 23.24 52.00
C PHE A 244 1.84 24.61 52.63
N SER A 245 1.30 25.55 51.86
CA SER A 245 0.88 26.87 52.34
C SER A 245 -0.25 26.76 53.36
N ILE A 246 -1.25 25.90 53.11
CA ILE A 246 -2.34 25.62 54.05
C ILE A 246 -1.81 25.00 55.34
N LEU A 247 -0.93 23.99 55.23
CA LEU A 247 -0.33 23.34 56.39
C LEU A 247 0.46 24.32 57.24
N TYR A 248 1.23 25.21 56.60
CA TYR A 248 1.99 26.26 57.29
C TYR A 248 1.07 27.23 58.06
N LEU A 249 -0.04 27.66 57.44
CA LEU A 249 -1.06 28.49 58.09
C LEU A 249 -1.73 27.80 59.29
N LEU A 250 -2.06 26.51 59.16
CA LEU A 250 -2.66 25.71 60.23
C LEU A 250 -1.70 25.46 61.40
N LEU A 251 -0.42 25.19 61.12
CA LEU A 251 0.59 25.02 62.17
C LEU A 251 0.89 26.35 62.88
N GLY A 252 0.91 27.46 62.14
CA GLY A 252 1.05 28.80 62.70
C GLY A 252 -0.10 29.16 63.66
N SER A 253 -1.34 28.86 63.27
CA SER A 253 -2.51 29.10 64.13
C SER A 253 -2.58 28.17 65.34
N LEU A 254 -2.17 26.90 65.22
CA LEU A 254 -2.01 26.00 66.37
C LEU A 254 -0.93 26.48 67.34
N GLY A 255 0.20 27.00 66.84
CA GLY A 255 1.26 27.56 67.68
C GLY A 255 0.78 28.78 68.48
N LEU A 256 -0.05 29.63 67.87
CA LEU A 256 -0.74 30.74 68.54
C LEU A 256 -1.75 30.24 69.59
N LEU A 257 -2.53 29.21 69.27
CA LEU A 257 -3.49 28.60 70.19
C LEU A 257 -2.79 27.96 71.40
N PHE A 258 -1.65 27.29 71.20
CA PHE A 258 -0.89 26.66 72.28
C PHE A 258 -0.27 27.71 73.22
N LYS A 259 0.24 28.82 72.67
CA LYS A 259 0.69 29.98 73.47
C LYS A 259 -0.46 30.61 74.24
N PHE A 260 -1.64 30.71 73.63
CA PHE A 260 -2.85 31.18 74.30
C PHE A 260 -3.26 30.26 75.46
N PHE A 261 -3.30 28.94 75.27
CA PHE A 261 -3.59 27.99 76.34
C PHE A 261 -2.52 27.97 77.45
N GLN A 262 -1.24 28.14 77.12
CA GLN A 262 -0.19 28.34 78.13
C GLN A 262 -0.39 29.63 78.93
N SER A 263 -0.81 30.73 78.29
CA SER A 263 -1.10 31.97 79.03
C SER A 263 -2.33 31.84 79.94
N LEU A 264 -3.34 31.06 79.54
CA LEU A 264 -4.49 30.77 80.40
C LEU A 264 -4.13 29.86 81.58
N SER A 265 -3.30 28.82 81.39
CA SER A 265 -2.91 27.94 82.50
C SER A 265 -2.05 28.65 83.55
N VAL A 266 -1.19 29.58 83.12
CA VAL A 266 -0.42 30.45 84.02
C VAL A 266 -1.35 31.41 84.78
N CYS A 267 -2.36 32.00 84.13
CA CYS A 267 -3.35 32.84 84.81
C CYS A 267 -4.19 32.06 85.84
N THR A 268 -4.61 30.83 85.53
CA THR A 268 -5.39 29.99 86.45
C THR A 268 -4.55 29.53 87.65
N LEU A 269 -3.26 29.23 87.45
CA LEU A 269 -2.35 28.89 88.54
C LEU A 269 -2.10 30.10 89.47
N TYR A 270 -2.00 31.30 88.91
CA TYR A 270 -1.81 32.54 89.67
C TYR A 270 -3.03 32.87 90.55
N LEU A 271 -4.24 32.64 90.05
CA LEU A 271 -5.49 32.85 90.81
C LEU A 271 -5.70 31.82 91.92
N LEU A 272 -5.22 30.58 91.76
CA LEU A 272 -5.30 29.53 92.78
C LEU A 272 -4.25 29.66 93.89
N THR A 273 -3.18 30.44 93.69
CA THR A 273 -2.15 30.71 94.71
C THR A 273 -2.41 31.96 95.55
N THR A 274 -3.49 32.71 95.29
CA THR A 274 -3.83 33.95 96.00
C THR A 274 -4.97 33.82 97.03
N GLU A 275 -5.46 32.61 97.30
CA GLU A 275 -6.53 32.34 98.29
C GLU A 275 -6.09 31.52 99.52
N TYR A 276 -4.82 31.54 99.91
CA TYR A 276 -4.36 31.03 101.21
C TYR A 276 -3.51 32.04 101.97
#